data_AF-A0A353ND25-F1
#
_entry.id   AF-A0A353ND25-F1
#
_cell.length_a   1.000
_cell.length_b   1.000
_cell.length_c   1.000
_cell.angle_alpha   90.00
_cell.angle_beta   90.00
_cell.angle_gamma   90.00
#
_symmetry.space_group_name_H-M   'P 1'
#
loop_
_entity.id
_entity.type
_entity.pdbx_description
1 polymer ?
#
loop_
_entity_poly.entity_id
_entity_poly.type
_entity_poly.pdbx_seq_one_letter_code
_entity_poly.pdbx_strand_id
1 'polypeptide(L)'
;MKELFQDGAVQAILLTAGITYALRLGGLLLADRLPRIGPARRFLDCLPGTILLSLTVPGALHAGVEGIIGLGACLLIFWRTRNLLLTMAAGMIGVCLFRWLFQM
;
A
#
# COMPACT_ATOMS: atom_id res chain seq x y z
N MET A 1 -16.95 17.39 21.00
CA MET A 1 -17.17 16.89 19.62
C MET A 1 -17.81 17.93 18.69
N LYS A 2 -17.46 19.23 18.81
CA LYS A 2 -17.95 20.31 17.93
C LYS A 2 -16.85 21.31 17.53
N GLU A 3 -15.69 21.27 18.20
CA GLU A 3 -14.58 22.22 17.95
C GLU A 3 -13.52 21.72 16.95
N LEU A 4 -13.62 20.46 16.48
CA LEU A 4 -12.74 19.90 15.43
C LEU A 4 -13.26 20.13 14.00
N PHE A 5 -14.45 20.74 13.84
CA PHE A 5 -14.96 21.21 12.55
C PHE A 5 -14.50 22.65 12.26
N GLN A 6 -13.40 23.07 12.90
CA GLN A 6 -12.76 24.39 12.85
C GLN A 6 -12.38 24.76 11.40
N ASP A 7 -13.31 25.37 10.68
CA ASP A 7 -13.21 26.21 9.48
C ASP A 7 -12.47 25.70 8.22
N GLY A 8 -11.78 24.56 8.26
CA GLY A 8 -10.88 24.13 7.19
C GLY A 8 -10.87 22.63 6.91
N ALA A 9 -11.55 21.78 7.68
CA ALA A 9 -11.53 20.32 7.43
C ALA A 9 -12.12 19.97 6.06
N VAL A 10 -13.25 20.57 5.70
CA VAL A 10 -13.87 20.39 4.38
C VAL A 10 -12.97 20.95 3.27
N GLN A 11 -12.29 22.08 3.53
CA GLN A 11 -11.33 22.65 2.58
C GLN A 11 -10.09 21.76 2.41
N ALA A 12 -9.57 21.17 3.49
CA ALA A 12 -8.45 20.24 3.46
C ALA A 12 -8.81 18.96 2.72
N ILE A 13 -10.01 18.41 2.93
CA ILE A 13 -10.49 17.24 2.18
C ILE A 13 -10.63 17.58 0.69
N LEU A 14 -11.23 18.73 0.36
CA LEU A 14 -11.37 19.17 -1.04
C LEU A 14 -10.03 19.44 -1.71
N LEU A 15 -9.08 20.10 -1.02
CA LEU A 15 -7.73 20.30 -1.54
C LEU A 15 -7.01 18.98 -1.72
N THR A 16 -7.04 18.09 -0.73
CA THR A 16 -6.34 16.80 -0.81
C THR A 16 -6.95 15.93 -1.91
N ALA A 17 -8.28 15.93 -2.04
CA ALA A 17 -8.98 15.26 -3.14
C ALA A 17 -8.58 15.85 -4.50
N GLY A 18 -8.58 17.18 -4.63
CA GLY A 18 -8.15 17.88 -5.84
C GLY A 18 -6.71 17.54 -6.23
N ILE A 19 -5.78 17.59 -5.27
CA ILE A 19 -4.37 17.22 -5.47
C ILE A 19 -4.26 15.75 -5.88
N THR A 20 -5.02 14.85 -5.24
CA THR A 20 -4.99 13.41 -5.55
C THR A 20 -5.46 13.16 -6.99
N TYR A 21 -6.56 13.79 -7.40
CA TYR A 21 -7.06 13.67 -8.77
C TYR A 21 -6.13 14.33 -9.78
N ALA A 22 -5.57 15.50 -9.46
CA ALA A 22 -4.59 16.19 -10.30
C ALA A 22 -3.34 15.33 -10.50
N LEU A 23 -2.82 14.69 -9.45
CA LEU A 23 -1.66 13.80 -9.52
C LEU A 23 -1.98 12.54 -10.34
N ARG A 24 -3.22 12.04 -10.24
CA ARG A 24 -3.67 10.88 -11.04
C ARG A 24 -3.83 11.21 -12.52
N LEU A 25 -4.44 12.34 -12.84
CA LEU A 25 -4.58 12.84 -14.21
C LEU A 25 -3.22 13.21 -14.81
N GLY A 26 -2.38 13.89 -14.04
CA GLY A 26 -1.01 14.22 -14.41
C GLY A 26 -0.17 12.98 -14.66
N GLY A 27 -0.29 11.95 -13.82
CA GLY A 27 0.36 10.66 -14.02
C GLY A 27 -0.12 9.96 -15.31
N LEU A 28 -1.42 10.02 -15.63
CA LEU A 28 -1.98 9.45 -16.86
C LEU A 28 -1.48 10.18 -18.12
N LEU A 29 -1.46 11.52 -18.10
CA LEU A 29 -0.92 12.37 -19.17
C LEU A 29 0.58 12.18 -19.36
N LEU A 30 1.32 12.02 -18.26
CA LEU A 30 2.76 11.75 -18.29
C LEU A 30 3.05 10.33 -18.80
N ALA A 31 2.20 9.35 -18.45
CA ALA A 31 2.28 7.99 -18.97
C ALA A 31 2.03 7.92 -20.48
N ASP A 32 1.19 8.80 -21.03
CA ASP A 32 0.96 8.92 -22.47
C ASP A 32 2.18 9.52 -23.20
N ARG A 33 2.94 10.41 -22.52
CA ARG A 33 4.19 11.00 -23.00
C ARG A 33 5.43 10.13 -22.72
N LEU A 34 5.30 9.07 -21.95
CA LEU A 34 6.40 8.17 -21.62
C LEU A 34 6.72 7.26 -22.83
N PRO A 35 7.99 7.16 -23.26
CA PRO A 35 8.35 6.34 -24.40
C PRO A 35 7.97 4.87 -24.17
N ARG A 36 7.03 4.37 -24.99
CA ARG A 36 6.46 3.02 -24.88
C ARG A 36 7.46 1.87 -25.08
N ILE A 37 8.65 2.19 -25.59
CA ILE A 37 9.74 1.27 -25.91
C ILE A 37 11.07 1.80 -25.35
N GLY A 38 11.69 1.05 -24.43
CA GLY A 38 13.04 1.37 -23.90
C GLY A 38 13.30 0.92 -22.46
N PRO A 39 14.57 1.00 -21.99
CA PRO A 39 14.97 0.63 -20.63
C PRO A 39 14.28 1.47 -19.53
N ALA A 40 13.91 2.71 -19.84
CA ALA A 40 13.18 3.59 -18.92
C ALA A 40 11.84 2.99 -18.47
N ARG A 41 11.11 2.30 -19.35
CA ARG A 41 9.84 1.65 -19.00
C ARG A 41 10.04 0.51 -17.99
N ARG A 42 11.08 -0.31 -18.15
CA ARG A 42 11.41 -1.38 -17.18
C ARG A 42 11.75 -0.79 -15.81
N PHE A 43 12.44 0.36 -15.76
CA PHE A 43 12.69 1.07 -14.51
C PHE A 43 11.41 1.59 -13.86
N LEU A 44 10.52 2.20 -14.66
CA LEU A 44 9.22 2.70 -14.21
C LEU A 44 8.26 1.59 -13.77
N ASP A 45 8.28 0.42 -14.40
CA ASP A 45 7.49 -0.75 -14.00
C ASP A 45 8.02 -1.38 -12.70
N CYS A 46 9.31 -1.27 -12.40
CA CYS A 46 9.91 -1.76 -11.15
C CYS A 46 9.69 -0.82 -9.95
N LEU A 47 9.60 0.49 -10.18
CA LEU A 47 9.34 1.52 -9.16
C LEU A 47 8.16 1.22 -8.22
N PRO A 48 6.95 0.91 -8.70
CA PRO A 48 5.80 0.66 -7.82
C PRO A 48 6.04 -0.52 -6.89
N GLY A 49 6.64 -1.61 -7.40
CA GLY A 49 7.00 -2.77 -6.59
C GLY A 49 8.02 -2.43 -5.51
N THR A 50 9.09 -1.70 -5.89
CA THR A 50 10.15 -1.30 -4.95
C THR A 50 9.65 -0.36 -3.87
N ILE A 51 8.82 0.63 -4.21
CA ILE A 51 8.26 1.57 -3.23
C ILE A 51 7.38 0.84 -2.22
N LEU A 52 6.49 -0.04 -2.71
CA LEU A 52 5.66 -0.89 -1.84
C LEU A 52 6.53 -1.72 -0.90
N LEU A 53 7.59 -2.34 -1.41
CA LEU A 53 8.49 -3.17 -0.60
C LEU A 53 9.25 -2.34 0.44
N SER A 54 9.77 -1.18 0.03
CA SER A 54 10.48 -0.23 0.91
C SER A 54 9.61 0.35 2.02
N LEU A 55 8.29 0.45 1.83
CA LEU A 55 7.35 0.92 2.86
C LEU A 55 6.84 -0.24 3.73
N THR A 56 6.62 -1.39 3.11
CA THR A 56 6.05 -2.55 3.80
C THR A 56 7.05 -3.17 4.77
N VAL A 57 8.34 -3.27 4.39
CA VAL A 57 9.40 -3.80 5.25
C VAL A 57 9.52 -3.04 6.59
N PRO A 58 9.70 -1.70 6.61
CA PRO A 58 9.76 -0.96 7.88
C PRO A 58 8.42 -0.96 8.62
N GLY A 59 7.29 -0.97 7.92
CA GLY A 59 5.97 -1.10 8.54
C GLY A 59 5.83 -2.41 9.34
N ALA A 60 6.34 -3.51 8.80
CA ALA A 60 6.35 -4.79 9.50
C ALA A 60 7.38 -4.85 10.63
N LEU A 61 8.55 -4.21 10.48
CA LEU A 61 9.53 -4.10 11.56
C LEU A 61 8.97 -3.29 12.74
N HIS A 62 8.24 -2.21 12.46
CA HIS A 62 7.54 -1.42 13.49
C HIS A 62 6.42 -2.19 14.20
N ALA A 63 5.77 -3.14 13.50
CA ALA A 63 4.77 -4.02 14.09
C ALA A 63 5.38 -5.17 14.93
N GLY A 64 6.71 -5.28 15.01
CA GLY A 64 7.41 -6.29 15.82
C GLY A 64 7.43 -7.69 15.19
N VAL A 65 7.67 -8.72 16.01
CA VAL A 65 7.77 -10.14 15.58
C VAL A 65 6.50 -10.60 14.86
N GLU A 66 5.35 -10.07 15.27
CA GLU A 66 4.03 -10.28 14.66
C GLU A 66 3.99 -9.86 13.18
N GLY A 67 4.55 -8.69 12.86
CA GLY A 67 4.57 -8.13 11.51
C GLY A 67 5.44 -8.95 10.55
N ILE A 68 6.56 -9.47 11.03
CA ILE A 68 7.49 -10.28 10.23
C ILE A 68 6.88 -11.64 9.89
N ILE A 69 6.22 -12.29 10.85
CA ILE A 69 5.57 -13.59 10.64
C ILE A 69 4.34 -13.44 9.74
N GLY A 70 3.56 -12.37 9.93
CA GLY A 70 2.44 -12.03 9.05
C GLY A 70 2.87 -11.76 7.60
N LEU A 71 3.97 -11.02 7.41
CA LEU A 71 4.57 -10.82 6.07
C LEU A 71 5.02 -12.13 5.45
N GLY A 72 5.70 -12.98 6.22
CA GLY A 72 6.17 -14.29 5.77
C GLY A 72 5.01 -15.19 5.31
N ALA A 73 3.93 -15.26 6.09
CA ALA A 73 2.73 -16.02 5.72
C ALA A 73 2.05 -15.45 4.46
N CYS A 74 1.94 -14.13 4.36
CA CYS A 74 1.36 -13.46 3.20
C CYS A 74 2.19 -13.73 1.92
N LEU A 75 3.52 -13.67 2.03
CA LEU A 75 4.45 -13.95 0.93
C LEU A 75 4.37 -15.43 0.48
N LEU A 76 4.30 -16.36 1.44
CA LEU A 76 4.19 -17.80 1.18
C LEU A 76 2.88 -18.15 0.45
N ILE A 77 1.77 -17.52 0.85
CA ILE A 77 0.44 -17.77 0.29
C ILE A 77 0.26 -17.09 -1.06
N PHE A 78 0.79 -15.86 -1.23
CA PHE A 78 0.83 -15.18 -2.52
C PHE A 78 1.53 -16.04 -3.58
N TRP A 79 2.61 -16.71 -3.19
CA TRP A 79 3.36 -17.61 -4.08
C TRP A 79 2.57 -18.87 -4.46
N ARG A 80 1.63 -19.32 -3.62
CA ARG A 80 0.86 -20.55 -3.84
C ARG A 80 -0.44 -20.33 -4.61
N THR A 81 -1.13 -19.21 -4.40
CA THR A 81 -2.56 -19.09 -4.76
C THR A 81 -2.83 -18.25 -6.01
N ARG A 82 -1.95 -17.33 -6.41
CA ARG A 82 -2.16 -16.34 -7.51
C ARG A 82 -3.49 -15.56 -7.51
N ASN A 83 -4.38 -15.76 -6.53
CA ASN A 83 -5.64 -15.03 -6.32
C ASN A 83 -5.48 -13.97 -5.22
N LEU A 84 -5.73 -12.71 -5.60
CA LEU A 84 -5.53 -11.53 -4.75
C LEU A 84 -6.42 -11.54 -3.49
N LEU A 85 -7.68 -11.95 -3.65
CA LEU A 85 -8.67 -11.98 -2.56
C LEU A 85 -8.30 -12.98 -1.46
N LEU A 86 -7.89 -14.19 -1.82
CA LEU A 86 -7.45 -15.20 -0.86
C LEU A 86 -6.14 -14.79 -0.17
N THR A 87 -5.22 -14.14 -0.91
CA THR A 87 -3.97 -13.63 -0.33
C THR A 87 -4.25 -12.57 0.74
N MET A 88 -5.12 -11.61 0.44
CA MET A 88 -5.52 -10.55 1.38
C MET A 88 -6.22 -11.13 2.61
N ALA A 89 -7.20 -12.01 2.42
CA ALA A 89 -7.93 -12.64 3.52
C ALA A 89 -7.00 -13.48 4.41
N ALA A 90 -6.11 -14.28 3.81
CA ALA A 90 -5.20 -15.13 4.58
C ALA A 90 -4.10 -14.34 5.29
N GLY A 91 -3.57 -13.27 4.69
CA GLY A 91 -2.65 -12.36 5.35
C GLY A 91 -3.28 -11.66 6.56
N MET A 92 -4.52 -11.19 6.40
CA MET A 92 -5.28 -10.54 7.46
C MET A 92 -5.64 -11.51 8.60
N ILE A 93 -6.08 -12.73 8.27
CA ILE A 93 -6.36 -13.79 9.26
C ILE A 93 -5.07 -14.22 9.96
N GLY A 94 -3.96 -14.37 9.24
CA GLY A 94 -2.66 -14.73 9.81
C GLY A 94 -2.17 -13.68 10.82
N VAL A 95 -2.22 -12.39 10.46
CA VAL A 95 -1.89 -11.29 11.39
C VAL A 95 -2.87 -11.26 12.57
N CYS A 96 -4.17 -11.47 12.32
CA CYS A 96 -5.19 -11.41 13.37
C CYS A 96 -5.05 -12.57 14.38
N LEU A 97 -4.81 -13.80 13.92
CA LEU A 97 -4.57 -14.96 14.79
C LEU A 97 -3.28 -14.79 15.60
N PHE A 98 -2.22 -14.28 14.97
CA PHE A 98 -0.93 -14.13 15.64
C PHE A 98 -0.97 -13.01 16.69
N ARG A 99 -1.66 -11.89 16.38
CA ARG A 99 -1.95 -10.82 17.35
C ARG A 99 -2.72 -11.37 18.56
N TRP A 100 -3.69 -12.25 18.32
CA TRP A 100 -4.51 -12.84 19.38
C TRP A 100 -3.71 -13.82 20.26
N LEU A 101 -2.78 -14.57 19.66
CA LEU A 101 -1.95 -15.55 20.37
C LEU A 101 -0.86 -14.91 21.24
N PHE A 102 -0.33 -13.75 20.84
CA PHE A 102 0.73 -13.06 21.59
C PHE A 102 0.21 -12.04 22.62
N GLN A 103 -1.08 -11.68 22.57
CA GLN A 103 -1.73 -10.83 23.59
C GLN A 103 -2.29 -11.59 24.80
N MET A 104 -2.18 -12.93 24.87
CA MET A 104 -2.51 -13.74 26.06
C MET A 104 -1.27 -14.11 26.87
#